data_AF-A0A6V7IQ43-F1
#
_entry.id   AF-A0A6V7IQ43-F1
#
_cell.length_a   1.000
_cell.length_b   1.000
_cell.length_c   1.000
_cell.angle_alpha   90.00
_cell.angle_beta   90.00
_cell.angle_gamma   90.00
#
_symmetry.space_group_name_H-M   'P 1'
#
loop_
_entity.id
_entity.type
_entity.pdbx_description
1 polymer ?
#
loop_
_entity_poly.entity_id
_entity_poly.type
_entity_poly.pdbx_seq_one_letter_code
_entity_poly.pdbx_strand_id
1 'polypeptide(L)' 'GRFVVTSQGELHIRNTKAEDGRASYYCLTLHTLTGERRKSEHVTLTVT' A
#
# COMPACT_ATOMS: atom_id res chain seq x y z
N GLY A 1 -6.93 12.74 2.68
CA GLY A 1 -7.22 11.35 3.14
C GLY A 1 -6.15 10.89 4.11
N ARG A 2 -6.42 9.84 4.91
CA ARG A 2 -5.41 9.22 5.78
C ARG A 2 -4.33 8.47 5.00
N PHE A 3 -4.72 7.84 3.90
CA PHE A 3 -3.84 7.12 3.00
C PHE A 3 -3.44 8.00 1.83
N VAL A 4 -2.15 8.06 1.52
CA VAL A 4 -1.59 8.83 0.39
C VAL A 4 -0.59 7.92 -0.33
N VAL A 5 -0.77 7.74 -1.63
CA VAL A 5 0.21 7.04 -2.49
C VAL A 5 1.03 8.10 -3.23
N THR A 6 2.35 8.04 -3.12
CA THR A 6 3.25 8.98 -3.81
C THR A 6 3.39 8.61 -5.28
N SER A 7 3.85 9.54 -6.13
CA SER A 7 4.12 9.27 -7.54
C SER A 7 5.24 8.23 -7.74
N GLN A 8 6.07 8.01 -6.72
CA GLN A 8 7.12 7.01 -6.69
C GLN A 8 6.60 5.63 -6.24
N GLY A 9 5.33 5.53 -5.82
CA GLY A 9 4.69 4.28 -5.43
C GLY A 9 4.73 3.96 -3.93
N GLU A 10 5.10 4.92 -3.08
CA GLU A 10 5.14 4.73 -1.63
C GLU A 10 3.75 4.95 -1.02
N LEU A 11 3.42 4.19 0.03
CA LEU A 11 2.20 4.39 0.80
C LEU A 11 2.52 5.12 2.11
N HIS A 12 2.01 6.34 2.26
CA HIS A 12 2.03 7.09 3.51
C HIS A 12 0.68 6.99 4.22
N ILE A 13 0.71 6.61 5.49
CA ILE A 13 -0.48 6.51 6.34
C ILE A 13 -0.37 7.53 7.47
N ARG A 14 -1.26 8.51 7.48
CA ARG A 14 -1.33 9.56 8.50
C ARG A 14 -2.24 9.13 9.64
N ASN A 15 -1.86 9.48 10.88
CA ASN A 15 -2.61 9.16 12.09
C ASN A 15 -2.89 7.64 12.19
N THR A 16 -1.81 6.86 12.19
CA THR A 16 -1.85 5.40 12.28
C THR A 16 -2.51 4.94 13.58
N LYS A 17 -3.33 3.90 13.47
CA LYS A 17 -4.06 3.28 14.58
C LYS A 17 -3.68 1.82 14.69
N ALA A 18 -3.93 1.20 15.84
CA ALA A 18 -3.67 -0.23 16.05
C ALA A 18 -4.39 -1.15 15.03
N GLU A 19 -5.55 -0.73 14.51
CA GLU A 19 -6.27 -1.44 13.43
C GLU A 19 -5.46 -1.52 12.13
N ASP A 20 -4.65 -0.49 11.83
CA ASP A 20 -3.85 -0.42 10.61
C ASP A 20 -2.72 -1.47 10.62
N GLY A 21 -2.29 -1.91 11.81
CA GLY A 21 -1.28 -2.99 11.96
C GLY A 21 -1.82 -4.39 11.67
N ARG A 22 -3.15 -4.57 11.65
CA ARG A 22 -3.80 -5.84 11.28
C ARG A 22 -4.03 -5.98 9.77
N ALA A 23 -3.84 -4.90 9.01
CA ALA A 23 -4.02 -4.90 7.57
C ALA A 23 -2.75 -5.36 6.84
N SER A 24 -2.94 -6.04 5.71
CA SER A 24 -1.86 -6.41 4.79
C SER A 24 -1.84 -5.42 3.63
N TYR A 25 -0.71 -4.73 3.45
CA TYR A 25 -0.49 -3.77 2.38
C TYR A 25 0.34 -4.40 1.27
N TYR A 26 0.04 -4.05 0.02
CA TYR A 26 0.71 -4.59 -1.16
C TYR A 26 0.72 -3.53 -2.26
N CYS A 27 1.77 -3.54 -3.08
CA CYS A 27 1.82 -2.73 -4.28
C CYS A 27 1.05 -3.42 -5.41
N LEU A 28 0.24 -2.65 -6.12
CA LEU A 28 -0.44 -3.09 -7.35
C LEU A 28 0.10 -2.26 -8.51
N THR A 29 0.60 -2.95 -9.53
CA THR A 29 0.99 -2.30 -10.80
C THR A 29 0.02 -2.73 -11.90
N LEU A 30 -0.32 -1.78 -12.76
CA LEU A 30 -1.07 -2.01 -13.99
C LEU A 30 -0.14 -1.67 -15.16
N HIS A 31 0.19 -2.67 -15.96
CA HIS A 31 0.93 -2.45 -17.19
C HIS A 31 -0.01 -1.82 -18.23
N THR A 32 0.22 -0.55 -18.58
CA THR A 32 -0.72 0.26 -19.38
C THR A 32 -0.92 -0.26 -20.81
N LEU A 33 0.11 -0.91 -21.39
CA LEU A 33 0.04 -1.46 -22.75
C LEU A 33 -0.69 -2.81 -22.81
N THR A 34 -0.46 -3.70 -21.85
CA THR A 34 -0.98 -5.09 -21.89
C THR A 34 -2.20 -5.28 -20.99
N GLY A 35 -2.46 -4.35 -20.08
CA GLY A 35 -3.49 -4.49 -19.04
C GLY A 35 -3.13 -5.47 -17.92
N GLU A 36 -1.91 -6.03 -17.93
CA GLU A 36 -1.47 -6.98 -16.91
C GLU A 36 -1.44 -6.31 -15.53
N ARG A 37 -2.03 -6.98 -14.53
CA ARG A 37 -1.97 -6.56 -13.13
C ARG A 37 -1.01 -7.45 -12.38
N ARG A 38 -0.02 -6.85 -11.73
CA ARG A 38 0.88 -7.57 -10.81
C ARG A 38 0.72 -7.05 -9.39
N LYS A 39 0.85 -7.98 -8.44
CA LYS A 39 0.78 -7.72 -7.01
C LYS A 39 2.12 -8.11 -6.39
N SER A 40 2.66 -7.26 -5.52
CA SER A 40 3.85 -7.61 -4.73
C SER A 40 3.51 -8.57 -3.60
N GLU A 41 4.55 -9.10 -2.94
CA GLU A 41 4.40 -9.62 -1.59
C GLU A 41 3.81 -8.57 -0.65
N HIS A 42 3.16 -9.03 0.42
CA HIS A 42 2.50 -8.15 1.37
C HIS A 42 3.41 -7.79 2.54
N VAL A 43 3.11 -6.65 3.17
CA VAL A 43 3.75 -6.19 4.40
C VAL A 43 2.66 -5.82 5.42
N THR A 44 2.97 -6.01 6.71
CA THR A 44 2.16 -5.52 7.83
C THR A 44 2.88 -4.39 8.54
N LEU A 45 2.13 -3.56 9.26
CA LEU A 45 2.69 -2.44 10.00
C LEU A 45 2.80 -2.79 11.47
N THR A 46 3.94 -2.47 12.07
CA THR A 46 4.06 -2.43 13.52
C THR A 46 3.66 -1.03 13.98
N VAL A 47 2.53 -0.93 14.67
CA VAL A 47 2.04 0.32 15.27
C VAL A 47 2.23 0.23 16.77
N THR A 48 3.11 1.08 17.31
CA THR A 48 3.43 1.19 18.74
C THR A 48 2.67 2.32 19.39
#